data_AF-G4Z5G7-F1
#
_entry.id   AF-G4Z5G7-F1
#
_cell.length_a   1.000
_cell.length_b   1.000
_cell.length_c   1.000
_cell.angle_alpha   90.00
_cell.angle_beta   90.00
_cell.angle_gamma   90.00
#
_symmetry.space_group_name_H-M   'P 1'
#
loop_
_entity.id
_entity.type
_entity.pdbx_description
1 polymer ?
#
loop_
_entity_poly.entity_id
_entity_poly.type
_entity_poly.pdbx_seq_one_letter_code
_entity_poly.pdbx_strand_id
1 'polypeptide(L)'
;VGLWSNEDPFIIGITSLAIIDGCLRFANSGSNCQFHADATFKLSGIGYPVVTCGFTDKARAYQVGAFFVVSHEYTECFRSFVELIREVRGVSLQVDTRGRRPIHRSRVCFGVCGCFFHVLYYVRKRIQHLPTKIRMMVMSLIVDMHYATGLLDFELCIDHELQKWKGTTHLKEFATYFDSQWRKGWYWRWQTYHTPAGYVSTNNPCENLNGAIKLFLQRRR
;
A
#
# COMPACT_ATOMS: atom_id res chain seq x y z
N VAL A 1 5.25 0.57 -33.58
CA VAL A 1 6.02 1.62 -32.89
C VAL A 1 5.04 2.72 -32.53
N GLY A 2 4.62 2.81 -31.27
CA GLY A 2 3.64 3.80 -30.81
C GLY A 2 4.36 5.09 -30.40
N LEU A 3 3.84 6.23 -30.84
CA LEU A 3 4.36 7.57 -30.52
C LEU A 3 4.12 7.88 -29.04
N TRP A 4 5.20 8.22 -28.34
CA TRP A 4 5.24 8.51 -26.91
C TRP A 4 4.84 9.97 -26.62
N SER A 5 3.60 10.35 -26.91
CA SER A 5 3.02 11.57 -26.35
C SER A 5 2.10 11.22 -25.19
N ASN A 6 2.17 11.99 -24.11
CA ASN A 6 1.32 11.90 -22.92
C ASN A 6 -0.17 12.23 -23.19
N GLU A 7 -0.62 12.15 -24.45
CA GLU A 7 -1.97 12.58 -24.86
C GLU A 7 -3.01 11.46 -24.74
N ASP A 8 -2.59 10.19 -24.66
CA ASP A 8 -3.48 9.06 -24.41
C ASP A 8 -3.02 8.24 -23.18
N PRO A 9 -3.84 8.14 -22.11
CA PRO A 9 -3.54 7.25 -21.00
C PRO A 9 -3.56 5.79 -21.46
N PHE A 10 -2.57 5.00 -21.03
CA PHE A 10 -2.51 3.58 -21.36
C PHE A 10 -2.23 2.73 -20.13
N ILE A 11 -2.68 1.48 -20.20
CA ILE A 11 -2.48 0.44 -19.19
C ILE A 11 -2.11 -0.83 -19.92
N ILE A 12 -0.93 -1.37 -19.61
CA ILE A 12 -0.48 -2.67 -20.13
C ILE A 12 -0.33 -3.61 -18.94
N GLY A 13 -1.17 -4.64 -18.87
CA GLY A 13 -1.14 -5.66 -17.82
C GLY A 13 -0.44 -6.94 -18.29
N ILE A 14 0.33 -7.56 -17.40
CA ILE A 14 0.99 -8.85 -17.59
C ILE A 14 0.60 -9.77 -16.44
N THR A 15 0.07 -10.94 -16.78
CA THR A 15 -0.22 -12.05 -15.86
C THR A 15 -0.08 -13.38 -16.62
N SER A 16 -0.29 -14.50 -15.94
CA SER A 16 -0.32 -15.83 -16.56
C SER A 16 -1.52 -16.63 -16.08
N LEU A 17 -1.91 -17.65 -16.85
CA LEU A 17 -2.99 -18.56 -16.45
C LEU A 17 -2.71 -19.19 -15.07
N ALA A 18 -1.48 -19.60 -14.81
CA ALA A 18 -1.07 -20.15 -13.52
C ALA A 18 -1.21 -19.14 -12.37
N ILE A 19 -0.91 -17.86 -12.62
CA ILE A 19 -1.08 -16.78 -11.65
C ILE A 19 -2.58 -16.53 -11.37
N ILE A 20 -3.40 -16.48 -12.43
CA ILE A 20 -4.87 -16.34 -12.30
C ILE A 20 -5.44 -17.50 -11.47
N ASP A 21 -5.06 -18.74 -11.79
CA ASP A 21 -5.52 -19.92 -11.06
C ASP A 21 -5.05 -19.91 -9.60
N GLY A 22 -3.84 -19.41 -9.34
CA GLY A 22 -3.34 -19.16 -7.98
C GLY A 22 -4.21 -18.15 -7.22
N CYS A 23 -4.56 -17.03 -7.85
CA CYS A 23 -5.43 -16.01 -7.25
C CYS A 23 -6.81 -16.56 -6.94
N LEU A 24 -7.39 -17.37 -7.84
CA LEU A 24 -8.69 -18.00 -7.63
C LEU A 24 -8.67 -18.99 -6.46
N ARG A 25 -7.60 -19.79 -6.29
CA ARG A 25 -7.43 -20.65 -5.10
C ARG A 25 -7.37 -19.82 -3.82
N PHE A 26 -6.70 -18.67 -3.87
CA PHE A 26 -6.59 -17.74 -2.75
C PHE A 26 -7.91 -17.07 -2.39
N ALA A 27 -8.68 -16.62 -3.40
CA ALA A 27 -9.89 -15.82 -3.21
C ALA A 27 -11.17 -16.66 -2.99
N ASN A 28 -11.24 -17.89 -3.53
CA ASN A 28 -12.47 -18.70 -3.50
C ASN A 28 -12.53 -19.71 -2.34
N SER A 29 -11.48 -19.87 -1.53
CA SER A 29 -11.44 -20.87 -0.45
C SER A 29 -12.24 -20.48 0.81
N GLY A 30 -13.32 -19.70 0.69
CA GLY A 30 -14.11 -19.19 1.83
C GLY A 30 -13.32 -18.33 2.82
N SER A 31 -12.13 -17.89 2.40
CA SER A 31 -11.13 -17.24 3.24
C SER A 31 -11.11 -15.75 2.92
N ASN A 32 -11.35 -14.91 3.91
CA ASN A 32 -11.21 -13.45 3.75
C ASN A 32 -9.80 -13.14 3.21
N CYS A 33 -9.70 -12.73 1.94
CA CYS A 33 -8.45 -12.36 1.29
C CYS A 33 -8.37 -10.84 1.10
N GLN A 34 -7.20 -10.28 1.33
CA GLN A 34 -6.93 -8.86 1.13
C GLN A 34 -6.21 -8.64 -0.19
N PHE A 35 -6.73 -7.75 -1.03
CA PHE A 35 -6.04 -7.29 -2.22
C PHE A 35 -5.05 -6.18 -1.88
N HIS A 36 -3.87 -6.25 -2.50
CA HIS A 36 -2.79 -5.29 -2.41
C HIS A 36 -2.47 -4.78 -3.80
N ALA A 37 -2.23 -3.48 -3.92
CA ALA A 37 -1.63 -2.87 -5.09
C ALA A 37 -0.64 -1.80 -4.63
N ASP A 38 0.53 -1.76 -5.24
CA ASP A 38 1.53 -0.74 -4.99
C ASP A 38 2.23 -0.32 -6.28
N ALA A 39 2.46 0.99 -6.41
CA ALA A 39 3.13 1.57 -7.55
C ALA A 39 4.63 1.70 -7.28
N THR A 40 5.44 1.01 -8.07
CA THR A 40 6.89 1.06 -8.00
C THR A 40 7.48 1.75 -9.23
N PHE A 41 8.25 2.80 -8.98
CA PHE A 41 9.00 3.53 -10.00
C PHE A 41 10.36 2.88 -10.29
N LYS A 42 10.98 3.34 -11.39
CA LYS A 42 12.30 2.92 -11.86
C LYS A 42 12.37 1.48 -12.36
N LEU A 43 11.26 0.81 -12.68
CA LEU A 43 11.30 -0.55 -13.26
C LEU A 43 11.29 -0.58 -14.80
N SER A 44 10.81 0.48 -15.45
CA SER A 44 10.84 0.62 -16.92
C SER A 44 12.01 1.51 -17.37
N GLY A 45 12.60 1.26 -18.54
CA GLY A 45 13.63 2.15 -19.12
C GLY A 45 13.09 3.55 -19.47
N ILE A 46 11.76 3.68 -19.52
CA ILE A 46 11.00 4.83 -20.05
C ILE A 46 10.42 5.68 -18.89
N GLY A 47 10.59 5.24 -17.64
CA GLY A 47 10.19 6.00 -16.45
C GLY A 47 8.75 5.78 -15.99
N TYR A 48 7.91 5.09 -16.76
CA TYR A 48 6.55 4.75 -16.35
C TYR A 48 6.53 3.89 -15.07
N PRO A 49 5.62 4.18 -14.13
CA PRO A 49 5.39 3.37 -12.95
C PRO A 49 4.94 1.96 -13.35
N VAL A 50 5.43 0.99 -12.58
CA VAL A 50 4.92 -0.38 -12.62
C VAL A 50 4.06 -0.59 -11.38
N VAL A 51 2.80 -0.92 -11.56
CA VAL A 51 1.89 -1.29 -10.47
C VAL A 51 1.95 -2.80 -10.31
N THR A 52 2.31 -3.27 -9.12
CA THR A 52 2.21 -4.70 -8.79
C THR A 52 0.99 -4.91 -7.93
N CYS A 53 0.30 -6.02 -8.14
CA CYS A 53 -0.85 -6.37 -7.31
C CYS A 53 -0.89 -7.85 -6.95
N GLY A 54 -1.63 -8.16 -5.90
CA GLY A 54 -1.74 -9.52 -5.38
C GLY A 54 -2.67 -9.64 -4.18
N PHE A 55 -2.75 -10.85 -3.63
CA PHE A 55 -3.65 -11.22 -2.55
C PHE A 55 -2.87 -11.76 -1.37
N THR A 56 -3.29 -11.39 -0.16
CA THR A 56 -2.82 -12.03 1.07
C THR A 56 -3.99 -12.67 1.79
N ASP A 57 -3.80 -13.90 2.26
CA ASP A 57 -4.80 -14.65 3.03
C ASP A 57 -4.61 -14.47 4.55
N LYS A 58 -5.44 -15.15 5.34
CA LYS A 58 -5.35 -15.16 6.81
C LYS A 58 -4.06 -15.81 7.33
N ALA A 59 -3.48 -16.73 6.58
CA ALA A 59 -2.21 -17.37 6.90
C ALA A 59 -1.00 -16.47 6.58
N ARG A 60 -1.24 -15.24 6.07
CA ARG A 60 -0.23 -14.27 5.62
C ARG A 60 0.62 -14.76 4.44
N ALA A 61 0.13 -15.77 3.72
CA ALA A 61 0.73 -16.17 2.46
C ALA A 61 0.31 -15.16 1.38
N TYR A 62 1.22 -14.86 0.45
CA TYR A 62 1.00 -13.84 -0.59
C TYR A 62 1.05 -14.45 -1.99
N GLN A 63 0.04 -14.14 -2.79
CA GLN A 63 -0.08 -14.55 -4.18
C GLN A 63 -0.06 -13.32 -5.09
N VAL A 64 0.93 -13.23 -5.98
CA VAL A 64 0.94 -12.22 -7.05
C VAL A 64 -0.28 -12.41 -7.96
N GLY A 65 -0.87 -11.31 -8.42
CA GLY A 65 -1.97 -11.30 -9.38
C GLY A 65 -1.55 -10.78 -10.77
N ALA A 66 -0.96 -9.60 -10.83
CA ALA A 66 -0.52 -9.02 -12.10
C ALA A 66 0.52 -7.91 -11.89
N PHE A 67 1.19 -7.59 -13.00
CA PHE A 67 2.07 -6.43 -13.15
C PHE A 67 1.46 -5.51 -14.20
N PHE A 68 1.33 -4.22 -13.92
CA PHE A 68 0.84 -3.23 -14.87
C PHE A 68 1.91 -2.18 -15.12
N VAL A 69 2.10 -1.79 -16.38
CA VAL A 69 2.78 -0.53 -16.72
C VAL A 69 1.70 0.49 -17.03
N VAL A 70 1.70 1.61 -16.31
CA VAL A 70 0.68 2.66 -16.47
C VAL A 70 1.31 4.00 -16.74
N SER A 71 0.63 4.84 -17.53
CA SER A 71 1.04 6.24 -17.68
C SER A 71 0.63 7.08 -16.46
N HIS A 72 -0.66 7.09 -16.10
CA HIS A 72 -1.19 7.92 -15.00
C HIS A 72 -2.35 7.29 -14.19
N GLU A 73 -3.10 6.35 -14.77
CA GLU A 73 -4.36 5.84 -14.18
C GLU A 73 -4.20 4.48 -13.46
N TYR A 74 -4.08 4.54 -12.14
CA TYR A 74 -3.94 3.37 -11.28
C TYR A 74 -5.26 2.63 -11.02
N THR A 75 -6.38 3.35 -11.09
CA THR A 75 -7.69 2.84 -10.67
C THR A 75 -8.24 1.75 -11.59
N GLU A 76 -7.89 1.83 -12.86
CA GLU A 76 -8.36 0.93 -13.90
C GLU A 76 -7.62 -0.42 -13.91
N CYS A 77 -6.41 -0.49 -13.34
CA CYS A 77 -5.61 -1.73 -13.29
C CYS A 77 -6.38 -2.90 -12.67
N PHE A 78 -7.04 -2.66 -11.53
CA PHE A 78 -7.81 -3.71 -10.86
C PHE A 78 -9.05 -4.11 -11.65
N ARG A 79 -9.74 -3.14 -12.24
CA ARG A 79 -10.93 -3.41 -13.07
C ARG A 79 -10.56 -4.29 -14.26
N SER A 80 -9.51 -3.92 -14.99
CA SER A 80 -8.98 -4.72 -16.11
C SER A 80 -8.57 -6.12 -15.67
N PHE A 81 -7.98 -6.27 -14.49
CA PHE A 81 -7.61 -7.59 -13.96
C PHE A 81 -8.83 -8.48 -13.68
N VAL A 82 -9.85 -7.94 -13.01
CA VAL A 82 -11.08 -8.69 -12.70
C VAL A 82 -11.84 -9.06 -13.97
N GLU A 83 -11.89 -8.16 -14.95
CA GLU A 83 -12.51 -8.42 -16.25
C GLU A 83 -11.79 -9.53 -17.02
N LEU A 84 -10.45 -9.52 -17.03
CA LEU A 84 -9.65 -10.58 -17.65
C LEU A 84 -9.90 -11.94 -17.00
N ILE A 85 -9.97 -12.01 -15.66
CA ILE A 85 -10.28 -13.27 -14.96
C ILE A 85 -11.67 -13.77 -15.35
N ARG A 86 -12.66 -12.87 -15.43
CA ARG A 86 -14.02 -13.22 -15.85
C ARG A 86 -14.04 -13.75 -17.29
N GLU A 87 -13.30 -13.13 -18.20
CA GLU A 87 -13.21 -13.56 -19.60
C GLU A 87 -12.54 -14.93 -19.73
N VAL A 88 -11.41 -15.14 -19.05
CA VAL A 88 -10.55 -16.32 -19.21
C VAL A 88 -11.04 -17.54 -18.40
N ARG A 89 -11.79 -17.32 -17.32
CA ARG A 89 -12.24 -18.38 -16.40
C ARG A 89 -13.74 -18.41 -16.13
N GLY A 90 -14.50 -17.42 -16.58
CA GLY A 90 -15.94 -17.33 -16.30
C GLY A 90 -16.28 -17.02 -14.84
N VAL A 91 -15.28 -16.70 -14.00
CA VAL A 91 -15.47 -16.46 -12.56
C VAL A 91 -15.21 -14.99 -12.25
N SER A 92 -16.04 -14.38 -11.39
CA SER A 92 -15.80 -13.05 -10.87
C SER A 92 -15.04 -13.14 -9.55
N LEU A 93 -13.91 -12.44 -9.48
CA LEU A 93 -13.08 -12.39 -8.28
C LEU A 93 -13.81 -11.59 -7.18
N GLN A 94 -14.11 -12.25 -6.06
CA GLN A 94 -14.61 -11.57 -4.87
C GLN A 94 -13.43 -11.05 -4.06
N VAL A 95 -13.35 -9.74 -3.90
CA VAL A 95 -12.33 -9.09 -3.08
C VAL A 95 -13.03 -8.30 -2.00
N ASP A 96 -12.64 -8.54 -0.75
CA ASP A 96 -13.11 -7.75 0.38
C ASP A 96 -12.43 -6.36 0.30
N THR A 97 -13.03 -5.45 -0.46
CA THR A 97 -12.69 -4.03 -0.35
C THR A 97 -13.26 -3.55 0.98
N ARG A 98 -12.42 -3.10 1.91
CA ARG A 98 -12.86 -2.73 3.26
C ARG A 98 -13.91 -1.63 3.21
N GLY A 99 -15.17 -2.06 3.27
CA GLY A 99 -16.35 -1.24 3.06
C GLY A 99 -17.57 -2.03 2.54
N ARG A 100 -17.94 -3.16 3.14
CA ARG A 100 -19.30 -3.79 3.13
C ARG A 100 -20.16 -3.70 1.85
N ARG A 101 -19.60 -3.79 0.65
CA ARG A 101 -20.42 -3.88 -0.58
C ARG A 101 -19.78 -4.79 -1.63
N PRO A 102 -20.55 -5.73 -2.22
CA PRO A 102 -20.08 -6.49 -3.36
C PRO A 102 -19.70 -5.55 -4.52
N ILE A 103 -18.69 -5.96 -5.28
CA ILE A 103 -17.96 -5.18 -6.29
C ILE A 103 -18.85 -4.67 -7.44
N HIS A 104 -20.09 -5.16 -7.58
CA HIS A 104 -20.94 -4.79 -8.71
C HIS A 104 -21.32 -3.29 -8.78
N ARG A 105 -21.20 -2.53 -7.68
CA ARG A 105 -21.46 -1.07 -7.65
C ARG A 105 -20.53 -0.28 -6.74
N SER A 106 -19.42 -0.87 -6.33
CA SER A 106 -18.55 -0.28 -5.32
C SER A 106 -17.26 0.08 -6.01
N ARG A 107 -16.97 1.39 -6.11
CA ARG A 107 -15.61 1.87 -6.34
C ARG A 107 -14.71 0.99 -5.48
N VAL A 108 -13.79 0.25 -6.12
CA VAL A 108 -12.69 -0.41 -5.43
C VAL A 108 -12.20 0.63 -4.45
N CYS A 109 -12.39 0.40 -3.16
CA CYS A 109 -11.84 1.32 -2.19
C CYS A 109 -10.32 1.18 -2.30
N PHE A 110 -9.73 1.95 -3.20
CA PHE A 110 -8.47 2.67 -2.98
C PHE A 110 -8.65 3.63 -1.80
N GLY A 111 -9.39 3.22 -0.76
CA GLY A 111 -9.45 3.90 0.52
C GLY A 111 -8.07 3.72 1.08
N VAL A 112 -7.22 4.68 0.76
CA VAL A 112 -5.79 4.73 1.00
C VAL A 112 -5.55 4.52 2.50
N CYS A 113 -5.50 3.27 2.94
CA CYS A 113 -4.89 2.96 4.21
C CYS A 113 -3.42 3.25 4.01
N GLY A 114 -2.91 4.25 4.74
CA GLY A 114 -1.49 4.56 4.72
C GLY A 114 -0.73 3.29 5.00
N CYS A 115 0.06 2.85 4.04
CA CYS A 115 0.92 1.71 4.23
C CYS A 115 1.91 2.05 5.36
N PHE A 116 1.96 1.23 6.42
CA PHE A 116 2.86 1.49 7.54
C PHE A 116 4.34 1.48 7.10
N PHE A 117 4.70 0.66 6.11
CA PHE A 117 6.04 0.70 5.51
C PHE A 117 6.37 2.08 4.91
N HIS A 118 5.42 2.73 4.21
CA HIS A 118 5.56 4.07 3.66
C HIS A 118 5.69 5.11 4.78
N VAL A 119 4.92 5.00 5.85
CA VAL A 119 5.08 5.85 7.04
C VAL A 119 6.53 5.75 7.54
N LEU A 120 7.02 4.54 7.81
CA LEU A 120 8.37 4.32 8.31
C LEU A 120 9.44 4.81 7.32
N TYR A 121 9.27 4.55 6.02
CA TYR A 121 10.20 4.97 4.97
C TYR A 121 10.32 6.49 4.90
N TYR A 122 9.20 7.20 4.78
CA TYR A 122 9.20 8.65 4.66
C TYR A 122 9.61 9.35 5.95
N VAL A 123 9.22 8.81 7.11
CA VAL A 123 9.70 9.29 8.41
C VAL A 123 11.20 9.15 8.52
N ARG A 124 11.77 7.96 8.25
CA ARG A 124 13.22 7.73 8.28
C ARG A 124 13.98 8.69 7.37
N LYS A 125 13.47 8.88 6.14
CA LYS A 125 14.05 9.83 5.18
C LYS A 125 14.03 11.27 5.71
N ARG A 126 12.95 11.68 6.38
CA ARG A 126 12.81 13.04 6.94
C ARG A 126 13.71 13.26 8.15
N ILE A 127 13.83 12.27 9.04
CA ILE A 127 14.62 12.40 10.28
C ILE A 127 16.08 11.96 10.11
N GLN A 128 16.52 11.59 8.90
CA GLN A 128 17.85 10.98 8.68
C GLN A 128 19.02 11.84 9.20
N HIS A 129 18.86 13.16 9.16
CA HIS A 129 19.85 14.16 9.57
C HIS A 129 19.90 14.38 11.10
N LEU A 130 18.93 13.85 11.85
CA LEU A 130 18.86 14.01 13.30
C LEU A 130 19.80 13.03 14.02
N PRO A 131 20.23 13.35 15.26
CA PRO A 131 20.99 12.44 16.11
C PRO A 131 20.29 11.09 16.31
N THR A 132 21.06 10.00 16.34
CA THR A 132 20.54 8.62 16.45
C THR A 132 19.57 8.43 17.60
N LYS A 133 19.84 9.02 18.78
CA LYS A 133 18.94 8.95 19.94
C LYS A 133 17.55 9.53 19.63
N ILE A 134 17.49 10.67 18.95
CA ILE A 134 16.23 11.31 18.56
C ILE A 134 15.52 10.46 17.50
N ARG A 135 16.25 9.93 16.52
CA ARG A 135 15.67 9.05 15.50
C ARG A 135 15.03 7.81 16.10
N MET A 136 15.70 7.14 17.03
CA MET A 136 15.16 5.95 17.70
C MET A 136 13.91 6.28 18.51
N MET A 137 13.90 7.38 19.25
CA MET A 137 12.74 7.86 19.99
C MET A 137 11.53 8.09 19.08
N VAL A 138 11.69 8.87 18.01
CA VAL A 138 10.62 9.15 17.04
C VAL A 138 10.08 7.86 16.41
N MET A 139 10.97 6.96 16.00
CA MET A 139 10.57 5.69 15.38
C MET A 139 9.83 4.78 16.34
N SER A 140 10.24 4.71 17.62
CA SER A 140 9.55 3.91 18.64
C SER A 140 8.11 4.40 18.84
N LEU A 141 7.94 5.71 19.02
CA LEU A 141 6.61 6.31 19.25
C LEU A 141 5.67 6.09 18.06
N ILE A 142 6.19 6.12 16.84
CA ILE A 142 5.40 5.84 15.63
C ILE A 142 5.00 4.36 15.56
N VAL A 143 5.83 3.45 16.05
CA VAL A 143 5.47 2.03 16.18
C VAL A 143 4.38 1.86 17.24
N ASP A 144 4.48 2.54 18.39
CA ASP A 144 3.46 2.50 19.44
C ASP A 144 2.12 3.01 18.92
N MET A 145 2.13 4.12 18.18
CA MET A 145 0.94 4.67 17.50
C MET A 145 0.36 3.70 16.45
N HIS A 146 1.19 2.95 15.72
CA HIS A 146 0.71 1.96 14.76
C HIS A 146 -0.06 0.83 15.45
N TYR A 147 0.44 0.39 16.61
CA TYR A 147 -0.14 -0.69 17.41
C TYR A 147 -1.11 -0.21 18.49
N ALA A 148 -1.58 1.04 18.41
CA ALA A 148 -2.64 1.54 19.27
C ALA A 148 -3.87 0.61 19.22
N THR A 149 -4.52 0.39 20.36
CA THR A 149 -5.66 -0.51 20.51
C THR A 149 -6.98 0.08 20.01
N GLY A 150 -7.04 1.40 19.84
CA GLY A 150 -8.20 2.08 19.28
C GLY A 150 -7.91 3.55 18.96
N LEU A 151 -8.94 4.22 18.42
CA LEU A 151 -8.84 5.64 18.04
C LEU A 151 -8.49 6.53 19.23
N LEU A 152 -9.10 6.30 20.39
CA LEU A 152 -8.86 7.10 21.59
C LEU A 152 -7.40 6.97 22.07
N ASP A 153 -6.86 5.75 22.14
CA ASP A 153 -5.48 5.51 22.56
C ASP A 153 -4.48 6.16 21.59
N PHE A 154 -4.78 6.09 20.29
CA PHE A 154 -4.00 6.76 19.26
C PHE A 154 -4.04 8.28 19.40
N GLU A 155 -5.22 8.88 19.57
CA GLU A 155 -5.39 10.33 19.70
C GLU A 155 -4.68 10.88 20.94
N LEU A 156 -4.82 10.20 22.09
CA LEU A 156 -4.12 10.57 23.32
C LEU A 156 -2.59 10.50 23.15
N CYS A 157 -2.09 9.43 22.53
CA CYS A 157 -0.66 9.26 22.27
C CYS A 157 -0.13 10.34 21.32
N ILE A 158 -0.79 10.53 20.18
CA ILE A 158 -0.31 11.46 19.14
C ILE A 158 -0.39 12.92 19.59
N ASP A 159 -1.41 13.32 20.35
CA ASP A 159 -1.51 14.69 20.87
C ASP A 159 -0.37 15.01 21.83
N HIS A 160 -0.11 14.11 22.78
CA HIS A 160 0.97 14.25 23.75
C HIS A 160 2.34 14.31 23.07
N GLU A 161 2.63 13.42 22.12
CA GLU A 161 3.93 13.39 21.44
C GLU A 161 4.12 14.54 20.45
N LEU A 162 3.07 14.94 19.71
CA LEU A 162 3.13 16.12 18.86
C LEU A 162 3.40 17.40 19.66
N GLN A 163 2.84 17.54 20.87
CA GLN A 163 3.11 18.67 21.74
C GLN A 163 4.59 18.73 22.12
N LYS A 164 5.17 17.60 22.55
CA LYS A 164 6.61 17.49 22.86
C LYS A 164 7.49 17.79 21.65
N TRP A 165 7.17 17.24 20.49
CA TRP A 165 7.95 17.47 19.27
C TRP A 165 7.88 18.93 18.80
N LYS A 166 6.72 19.59 18.93
CA LYS A 166 6.57 21.02 18.63
C LYS A 166 7.37 21.91 19.58
N GLY A 167 7.53 21.49 20.84
CA GLY A 167 8.37 22.17 21.84
C GLY A 167 9.88 21.94 21.68
N THR A 168 10.29 20.99 20.83
CA THR A 168 11.70 20.64 20.61
C THR A 168 12.21 21.30 19.32
N THR A 169 13.21 22.18 19.41
CA THR A 169 13.71 22.99 18.29
C THR A 169 13.98 22.18 17.01
N HIS A 170 14.66 21.04 17.12
CA HIS A 170 15.03 20.21 15.97
C HIS A 170 13.89 19.31 15.44
N LEU A 171 12.74 19.25 16.12
CA LEU A 171 11.60 18.41 15.72
C LEU A 171 10.38 19.23 15.28
N LYS A 172 10.40 20.55 15.44
CA LYS A 172 9.24 21.40 15.15
C LYS A 172 8.74 21.27 13.71
N GLU A 173 9.65 21.26 12.74
CA GLU A 173 9.31 21.06 11.33
C GLU A 173 8.80 19.64 11.08
N PHE A 174 9.45 18.63 11.67
CA PHE A 174 9.01 17.25 11.58
C PHE A 174 7.61 17.05 12.17
N ALA A 175 7.30 17.67 13.31
CA ALA A 175 5.99 17.59 13.95
C ALA A 175 4.88 18.18 13.07
N THR A 176 5.15 19.32 12.45
CA THR A 176 4.23 19.95 11.49
C THR A 176 4.00 19.07 10.27
N TYR A 177 5.08 18.52 9.71
CA TYR A 177 5.02 17.54 8.63
C TYR A 177 4.19 16.32 9.03
N PHE A 178 4.46 15.73 10.19
CA PHE A 178 3.84 14.49 10.63
C PHE A 178 2.34 14.66 10.88
N ASP A 179 1.95 15.74 11.57
CA ASP A 179 0.56 16.09 11.81
C ASP A 179 -0.21 16.29 10.48
N SER A 180 0.38 17.02 9.52
CA SER A 180 -0.26 17.27 8.23
C SER A 180 -0.41 16.02 7.36
N GLN A 181 0.59 15.15 7.31
CA GLN A 181 0.60 14.00 6.39
C GLN A 181 -0.03 12.75 6.97
N TRP A 182 0.29 12.42 8.22
CA TRP A 182 0.02 11.12 8.81
C TRP A 182 -1.12 11.15 9.83
N ARG A 183 -1.54 12.34 10.30
CA ARG A 183 -2.76 12.49 11.12
C ARG A 183 -3.93 13.06 10.34
N LYS A 184 -3.72 14.17 9.62
CA LYS A 184 -4.78 14.91 8.91
C LYS A 184 -4.83 14.63 7.42
N GLY A 185 -3.76 14.04 6.88
CA GLY A 185 -3.58 13.82 5.45
C GLY A 185 -4.36 12.62 4.93
N TRP A 186 -4.30 12.40 3.63
CA TRP A 186 -5.07 11.36 2.95
C TRP A 186 -4.67 9.93 3.36
N TYR A 187 -3.45 9.76 3.86
CA TYR A 187 -2.84 8.49 4.24
C TYR A 187 -2.92 8.21 5.76
N TRP A 188 -3.83 8.87 6.49
CA TRP A 188 -3.86 8.83 7.97
C TRP A 188 -4.22 7.45 8.58
N ARG A 189 -4.89 6.58 7.81
CA ARG A 189 -5.34 5.25 8.26
C ARG A 189 -4.21 4.21 8.16
N TRP A 190 -3.16 4.38 8.93
CA TRP A 190 -2.01 3.47 8.95
C TRP A 190 -1.92 2.63 10.22
N GLN A 191 -2.84 2.81 11.17
CA GLN A 191 -2.88 2.09 12.44
C GLN A 191 -3.58 0.73 12.31
N THR A 192 -3.15 -0.23 13.13
CA THR A 192 -3.65 -1.61 13.09
C THR A 192 -5.12 -1.73 13.48
N TYR A 193 -5.65 -0.88 14.36
CA TYR A 193 -7.06 -0.93 14.77
C TYR A 193 -8.06 -0.59 13.65
N HIS A 194 -7.61 0.01 12.54
CA HIS A 194 -8.42 0.13 11.32
C HIS A 194 -8.60 -1.19 10.57
N THR A 195 -7.86 -2.22 10.99
CA THR A 195 -7.86 -3.57 10.44
C THR A 195 -8.57 -4.53 11.39
N PRO A 196 -9.65 -5.20 10.97
CA PRO A 196 -10.24 -6.27 11.77
C PRO A 196 -9.22 -7.38 12.06
N ALA A 197 -9.36 -8.05 13.21
CA ALA A 197 -8.49 -9.16 13.57
C ALA A 197 -8.51 -10.27 12.50
N GLY A 198 -7.33 -10.82 12.18
CA GLY A 198 -7.16 -11.84 11.14
C GLY A 198 -6.92 -11.30 9.72
N TYR A 199 -6.87 -9.99 9.53
CA TYR A 199 -6.49 -9.35 8.26
C TYR A 199 -5.08 -8.78 8.33
N VAL A 200 -4.47 -8.58 7.15
CA VAL A 200 -3.08 -8.13 7.06
C VAL A 200 -3.03 -6.62 7.30
N SER A 201 -2.38 -6.22 8.38
CA SER A 201 -2.27 -4.82 8.81
C SER A 201 -1.22 -4.02 8.04
N THR A 202 -0.40 -4.67 7.21
CA THR A 202 0.65 -4.01 6.43
C THR A 202 0.63 -4.49 4.97
N ASN A 203 0.89 -3.61 4.01
CA ASN A 203 1.11 -4.00 2.60
C ASN A 203 2.50 -4.64 2.37
N ASN A 204 3.15 -5.12 3.44
CA ASN A 204 4.52 -5.63 3.45
C ASN A 204 4.81 -6.67 2.34
N PRO A 205 3.89 -7.56 1.94
CA PRO A 205 4.17 -8.50 0.85
C PRO A 205 4.36 -7.83 -0.52
N CYS A 206 3.56 -6.82 -0.84
CA CYS A 206 3.63 -6.10 -2.11
C CYS A 206 4.90 -5.24 -2.19
N GLU A 207 5.26 -4.59 -1.07
CA GLU A 207 6.54 -3.86 -0.94
C GLU A 207 7.76 -4.77 -1.04
N ASN A 208 7.70 -5.95 -0.40
CA ASN A 208 8.79 -6.94 -0.48
C ASN A 208 8.97 -7.47 -1.90
N LEU A 209 7.88 -7.73 -2.62
CA LEU A 209 7.92 -8.08 -4.03
C LEU A 209 8.58 -6.95 -4.85
N ASN A 210 8.13 -5.70 -4.68
CA ASN A 210 8.70 -4.55 -5.38
C ASN A 210 10.20 -4.40 -5.08
N GLY A 211 10.59 -4.60 -3.82
CA GLY A 211 11.97 -4.61 -3.37
C GLY A 211 12.81 -5.73 -4.00
N ALA A 212 12.25 -6.94 -4.13
CA ALA A 212 12.91 -8.09 -4.74
C ALA A 212 13.09 -7.91 -6.25
N ILE A 213 12.08 -7.38 -6.95
CA ILE A 213 12.14 -7.08 -8.38
C ILE A 213 13.21 -6.02 -8.67
N LYS A 214 13.24 -4.95 -7.87
CA LYS A 214 14.28 -3.91 -7.98
C LYS A 214 15.68 -4.49 -7.79
N LEU A 215 15.86 -5.37 -6.80
CA LEU A 215 17.13 -6.04 -6.55
C LEU A 215 17.55 -6.93 -7.73
N PHE A 216 16.64 -7.76 -8.24
CA PHE A 216 16.87 -8.64 -9.37
C PHE A 216 17.26 -7.86 -10.63
N LEU A 217 16.56 -6.76 -10.92
CA LEU A 217 16.84 -5.90 -12.07
C LEU A 217 18.03 -4.96 -11.86
N GLN A 218 18.72 -5.03 -10.72
CA GLN A 218 19.82 -4.15 -10.32
C GLN A 218 19.46 -2.66 -10.37
N ARG A 219 18.18 -2.32 -10.22
CA ARG A 219 17.69 -0.95 -10.23
C ARG A 219 17.56 -0.46 -8.79
N ARG A 220 18.40 0.51 -8.39
CA ARG A 220 18.47 1.00 -6.99
C ARG A 220 17.10 1.47 -6.48
N ARG A 221 16.79 1.10 -5.22
CA ARG A 221 15.61 1.54 -4.47
C ARG A 221 15.44 3.06 -4.52
#